data_AF-A0A8J5CT71-F1
#
_entry.id   AF-A0A8J5CT71-F1
#
_cell.length_a   1.000
_cell.length_b   1.000
_cell.length_c   1.000
_cell.angle_alpha   90.00
_cell.angle_beta   90.00
_cell.angle_gamma   90.00
#
_symmetry.space_group_name_H-M   'P 1'
#
loop_
_entity.id
_entity.type
_entity.pdbx_description
1 polymer ?
#
loop_
_entity_poly.entity_id
_entity_poly.type
_entity_poly.pdbx_seq_one_letter_code
_entity_poly.pdbx_strand_id
1 'polypeptide(L)'
;MLLVMASLITWALALLLLCHCCSSARISVGRQEEREQPYGQLRFQQGMCGIERLSALEPSRRVQSEAGVTEYFDQLQQQMQCAGVSAYRRTIQPRGLLLPFFSNAPKLIYIVQGRCVGGMVIPGCPETFQWTQQAAGQQWGEMEEAGQEQRFRDEHQRIQQYREGDVIAVPNGVAHWFYNNGEVPLVAITISDVSSGANQLDNLHRDFLLAGRERRAEQGAQMERAEERKEVNLLSGFDTNLLAEALGVDREVAKKIQNPEDRRGDIVLVERGLEMLRPSRWMEQQVQQQEEKEERQGQCPMNGLEETYCTLKNKQNMADAMLADYYNPRAGRITLLNSQKLPMLRFIQMSAVRGQLRKNALVAPLWNVNAHSIMYALRGSCRMQVVGHRGRTIFDGELRQGQLLVVPQHFVVVMQSRSEQFEWIAFKTNDNAMVSQVVGKASVLRGLPVEVLMNSYRISREEARRLKFNRGSEMSIFAPKSVRELQ
;
A
#
# COMPACT_ATOMS: atom_id res chain seq x y z
N MET A 1 68.41 -20.99 31.22
CA MET A 1 67.07 -21.10 31.85
C MET A 1 66.31 -19.78 31.91
N LEU A 2 66.93 -18.66 32.31
CA LEU A 2 66.26 -17.34 32.39
C LEU A 2 65.74 -16.79 31.04
N LEU A 3 66.45 -17.03 29.93
CA LEU A 3 66.05 -16.56 28.59
C LEU A 3 64.83 -17.31 28.00
N VAL A 4 64.62 -18.57 28.37
CA VAL A 4 63.48 -19.37 27.90
C VAL A 4 62.21 -19.02 28.68
N MET A 5 62.35 -18.73 29.98
CA MET A 5 61.27 -18.23 30.83
C MET A 5 60.77 -16.85 30.36
N ALA A 6 61.68 -15.94 29.99
CA ALA A 6 61.32 -14.61 29.50
C ALA A 6 60.52 -14.66 28.18
N SER A 7 60.86 -15.60 27.28
CA SER A 7 60.13 -15.82 26.03
C SER A 7 58.72 -16.39 26.27
N LEU A 8 58.57 -17.35 27.18
CA LEU A 8 57.26 -17.91 27.52
C LEU A 8 56.33 -16.89 28.16
N ILE A 9 56.87 -15.98 28.98
CA ILE A 9 56.11 -14.90 29.62
C ILE A 9 55.65 -13.84 28.60
N THR A 10 56.49 -13.48 27.62
CA THR A 10 56.09 -12.52 26.57
C THR A 10 55.04 -13.10 25.63
N TRP A 11 55.12 -14.38 25.28
CA TRP A 11 54.08 -15.06 24.49
C TRP A 11 52.77 -15.20 25.28
N ALA A 12 52.82 -15.47 26.59
CA ALA A 12 51.63 -15.54 27.44
C ALA A 12 50.96 -14.17 27.63
N LEU A 13 51.74 -13.09 27.77
CA LEU A 13 51.24 -11.71 27.84
C LEU A 13 50.64 -11.24 26.50
N ALA A 14 51.22 -11.64 25.36
CA ALA A 14 50.67 -11.35 24.04
C ALA A 14 49.33 -12.07 23.80
N LEU A 15 49.21 -13.33 24.24
CA LEU A 15 47.95 -14.09 24.21
C LEU A 15 46.87 -13.50 25.13
N LEU A 16 47.25 -13.00 26.31
CA LEU A 16 46.33 -12.30 27.22
C LEU A 16 45.85 -10.94 26.67
N LEU A 17 46.72 -10.18 26.00
CA LEU A 17 46.36 -8.94 25.31
C LEU A 17 45.43 -9.18 24.11
N LEU A 18 45.66 -10.25 23.33
CA LEU A 18 44.75 -10.65 22.25
C LEU A 18 43.40 -11.16 22.79
N CYS A 19 43.38 -11.88 23.91
CA CYS A 19 42.14 -12.30 24.57
C CYS A 19 41.37 -11.15 25.23
N HIS A 20 42.04 -10.11 25.73
CA HIS A 20 41.38 -8.91 26.28
C HIS A 20 40.90 -7.92 25.21
N CYS A 21 41.58 -7.79 24.06
CA CYS A 21 41.03 -7.04 22.91
C CYS A 21 39.81 -7.70 22.27
N CYS A 22 39.64 -9.03 22.41
CA CYS A 22 38.41 -9.73 22.00
C CYS A 22 37.28 -9.67 23.04
N SER A 23 37.53 -9.19 24.27
CA SER A 23 36.57 -9.24 25.38
C SER A 23 36.04 -7.88 25.83
N SER A 24 36.56 -6.76 25.30
CA SER A 24 36.09 -5.39 25.61
C SER A 24 35.28 -4.73 24.48
N ALA A 25 34.67 -5.53 23.60
CA ALA A 25 33.54 -5.13 22.76
C ALA A 25 32.22 -5.69 23.32
N ARG A 26 31.88 -5.32 24.56
CA ARG A 26 30.54 -5.50 25.13
C ARG A 26 30.12 -4.21 25.83
N ILE A 27 29.87 -3.18 25.01
CA ILE A 27 28.92 -2.13 25.39
C ILE A 27 27.56 -2.64 24.95
N SER A 28 26.68 -2.81 25.93
CA SER A 28 25.29 -3.22 25.82
C SER A 28 24.48 -2.19 25.01
N VAL A 29 24.51 -2.34 23.70
CA VAL A 29 23.40 -1.97 22.82
C VAL A 29 22.66 -3.28 22.57
N GLY A 30 21.36 -3.32 22.85
CA GLY A 30 20.51 -4.48 22.68
C GLY A 30 20.59 -5.00 21.24
N ARG A 31 21.56 -5.88 20.99
CA ARG A 31 21.65 -6.72 19.81
C ARG A 31 20.54 -7.73 19.99
N GLN A 32 19.38 -7.39 19.45
CA GLN A 32 18.33 -8.35 19.17
C GLN A 32 19.02 -9.44 18.35
N GLU A 33 19.35 -10.54 19.02
CA GLU A 33 19.67 -11.78 18.34
C GLU A 33 18.59 -11.93 17.28
N GLU A 34 19.01 -12.07 16.03
CA GLU A 34 18.24 -12.78 15.02
C GLU A 34 18.03 -14.19 15.58
N ARG A 35 17.09 -14.31 16.52
CA ARG A 35 16.22 -15.46 16.58
C ARG A 35 15.69 -15.52 15.16
N GLU A 36 16.23 -16.45 14.39
CA GLU A 36 15.44 -17.19 13.43
C GLU A 36 14.18 -17.61 14.19
N GLN A 37 13.19 -16.71 14.19
CA GLN A 37 11.84 -17.09 14.48
C GLN A 37 11.58 -18.18 13.46
N PRO A 38 11.29 -19.43 13.89
CA PRO A 38 10.83 -20.40 12.93
C PRO A 38 9.64 -19.71 12.27
N TYR A 39 9.72 -19.48 10.96
CA TYR A 39 8.66 -18.91 10.15
C TYR A 39 7.36 -19.40 10.75
N GLY A 40 6.66 -18.49 11.46
CA GLY A 40 5.45 -18.85 12.17
C GLY A 40 4.61 -19.54 11.13
N GLN A 41 4.28 -20.82 11.38
CA GLN A 41 3.53 -21.63 10.45
C GLN A 41 2.32 -20.81 10.00
N LEU A 42 2.43 -20.17 8.84
CA LEU A 42 1.31 -19.82 8.03
C LEU A 42 0.63 -21.16 7.87
N ARG A 43 -0.43 -21.38 8.64
CA ARG A 43 -1.46 -22.33 8.27
C ARG A 43 -2.02 -21.77 6.96
N PHE A 44 -1.27 -21.95 5.87
CA PHE A 44 -1.85 -22.12 4.55
C PHE A 44 -2.87 -23.22 4.77
N GLN A 45 -4.15 -22.84 4.84
CA GLN A 45 -5.20 -23.83 4.68
C GLN A 45 -4.90 -24.51 3.36
N GLN A 46 -4.38 -25.75 3.44
CA GLN A 46 -4.01 -26.54 2.28
C GLN A 46 -5.20 -26.53 1.31
N GLY A 47 -5.00 -25.98 0.11
CA GLY A 47 -5.99 -26.01 -0.97
C GLY A 47 -6.65 -24.67 -1.36
N MET A 48 -6.50 -23.56 -0.62
CA MET A 48 -7.20 -22.30 -0.99
C MET A 48 -6.79 -21.73 -2.36
N CYS A 49 -5.55 -21.94 -2.78
CA CYS A 49 -5.03 -21.51 -4.08
C CYS A 49 -5.15 -22.58 -5.20
N GLY A 50 -5.94 -23.64 -4.99
CA GLY A 50 -6.30 -24.62 -6.02
C GLY A 50 -7.29 -24.08 -7.06
N ILE A 51 -7.06 -22.86 -7.55
CA ILE A 51 -8.01 -22.13 -8.39
C ILE A 51 -8.05 -22.72 -9.79
N GLU A 52 -9.24 -23.14 -10.21
CA GLU A 52 -9.48 -23.66 -11.56
C GLU A 52 -10.01 -22.60 -12.53
N ARG A 53 -10.64 -21.54 -12.00
CA ARG A 53 -11.18 -20.43 -12.76
C ARG A 53 -11.07 -19.13 -11.96
N LEU A 54 -10.56 -18.08 -12.59
CA LEU A 54 -10.61 -16.71 -12.05
C LEU A 54 -11.73 -15.91 -12.72
N SER A 55 -12.09 -14.80 -12.11
CA SER A 55 -13.00 -13.82 -12.70
C SER A 55 -12.55 -12.39 -12.39
N ALA A 56 -12.91 -11.45 -13.27
CA ALA A 56 -12.81 -10.03 -12.97
C ALA A 56 -13.93 -9.68 -11.98
N LEU A 57 -13.56 -9.18 -10.81
CA LEU A 57 -14.46 -8.86 -9.71
C LEU A 57 -14.93 -7.42 -9.81
N GLU A 58 -16.18 -7.22 -9.44
CA GLU A 58 -16.79 -5.93 -9.17
C GLU A 58 -17.16 -5.87 -7.67
N PRO A 59 -17.35 -4.67 -7.10
CA PRO A 59 -17.85 -4.56 -5.74
C PRO A 59 -19.22 -5.23 -5.61
N SER A 60 -19.40 -6.01 -4.54
CA SER A 60 -20.61 -6.79 -4.28
C SER A 60 -21.53 -6.16 -3.23
N ARG A 61 -20.97 -5.33 -2.34
CA ARG A 61 -21.71 -4.66 -1.26
C ARG A 61 -21.44 -3.16 -1.29
N ARG A 62 -22.50 -2.36 -1.15
CA ARG A 62 -22.43 -0.89 -1.13
C ARG A 62 -23.03 -0.35 0.17
N VAL A 63 -22.26 0.48 0.87
CA VAL A 63 -22.64 1.11 2.14
C VAL A 63 -22.63 2.62 1.96
N GLN A 64 -23.80 3.24 2.07
CA GLN A 64 -23.99 4.66 1.90
C GLN A 64 -23.75 5.39 3.23
N SER A 65 -22.98 6.49 3.19
CA SER A 65 -22.78 7.42 4.29
C SER A 65 -23.28 8.82 3.88
N GLU A 66 -23.35 9.76 4.81
CA GLU A 66 -23.87 11.12 4.61
C GLU A 66 -23.15 11.86 3.47
N ALA A 67 -21.81 11.82 3.46
CA ALA A 67 -20.99 12.52 2.48
C ALA A 67 -20.12 11.56 1.63
N GLY A 68 -20.56 10.32 1.44
CA GLY A 68 -19.79 9.36 0.65
C GLY A 68 -20.39 7.96 0.59
N VAL A 69 -19.66 7.05 -0.03
CA VAL A 69 -20.03 5.64 -0.16
C VAL A 69 -18.79 4.76 -0.09
N THR A 70 -18.93 3.61 0.59
CA THR A 70 -17.94 2.53 0.58
C THR A 70 -18.50 1.33 -0.17
N GLU A 71 -17.74 0.82 -1.14
CA GLU A 71 -18.08 -0.32 -1.98
C GLU A 71 -17.07 -1.45 -1.72
N TYR A 72 -17.53 -2.57 -1.20
CA TYR A 72 -16.70 -3.71 -0.80
C TYR A 72 -16.67 -4.76 -1.89
N PHE A 73 -15.49 -5.33 -2.12
CA PHE A 73 -15.34 -6.56 -2.88
C PHE A 73 -15.55 -7.75 -1.93
N ASP A 74 -16.21 -8.80 -2.40
CA ASP A 74 -16.47 -9.98 -1.59
C ASP A 74 -15.16 -10.70 -1.23
N GLN A 75 -14.76 -10.59 0.04
CA GLN A 75 -13.57 -11.21 0.59
C GLN A 75 -13.66 -12.75 0.61
N LEU A 76 -14.87 -13.32 0.58
CA LEU A 76 -15.08 -14.77 0.59
C LEU A 76 -14.88 -15.40 -0.79
N GLN A 77 -14.66 -14.60 -1.84
CA GLN A 77 -14.25 -15.10 -3.15
C GLN A 77 -12.94 -15.87 -3.05
N GLN A 78 -12.89 -17.06 -3.65
CA GLN A 78 -11.72 -17.96 -3.59
C GLN A 78 -10.40 -17.24 -3.97
N GLN A 79 -10.44 -16.36 -4.97
CA GLN A 79 -9.25 -15.63 -5.40
C GLN A 79 -8.79 -14.56 -4.39
N MET A 80 -9.70 -13.96 -3.62
CA MET A 80 -9.37 -13.03 -2.54
C MET A 80 -8.79 -13.77 -1.33
N GLN A 81 -9.41 -14.90 -0.96
CA GLN A 81 -8.93 -15.77 0.11
C GLN A 81 -7.56 -16.38 -0.20
N CYS A 82 -7.33 -16.83 -1.44
CA CYS A 82 -6.03 -17.32 -1.88
C CYS A 82 -4.93 -16.26 -1.75
N ALA A 83 -5.22 -15.01 -2.11
CA ALA A 83 -4.27 -13.93 -1.97
C ALA A 83 -4.15 -13.38 -0.54
N GLY A 84 -5.04 -13.76 0.37
CA GLY A 84 -5.03 -13.28 1.75
C GLY A 84 -5.34 -11.78 1.88
N VAL A 85 -6.20 -11.25 1.01
CA VAL A 85 -6.50 -9.81 0.96
C VAL A 85 -7.99 -9.48 1.07
N SER A 86 -8.28 -8.27 1.52
CA SER A 86 -9.59 -7.62 1.44
C SER A 86 -9.48 -6.33 0.63
N ALA A 87 -10.54 -5.97 -0.10
CA ALA A 87 -10.53 -4.80 -0.96
C ALA A 87 -11.83 -4.02 -0.86
N TYR A 88 -11.73 -2.69 -0.90
CA TYR A 88 -12.89 -1.81 -0.94
C TYR A 88 -12.53 -0.47 -1.63
N ARG A 89 -13.52 0.13 -2.26
CA ARG A 89 -13.45 1.44 -2.90
C ARG A 89 -14.26 2.45 -2.09
N ARG A 90 -13.67 3.58 -1.76
CA ARG A 90 -14.36 4.70 -1.11
C ARG A 90 -14.49 5.87 -2.07
N THR A 91 -15.69 6.45 -2.10
CA THR A 91 -15.96 7.72 -2.78
C THR A 91 -16.41 8.73 -1.74
N ILE A 92 -15.62 9.80 -1.53
CA ILE A 92 -15.88 10.85 -0.55
C ILE A 92 -16.25 12.13 -1.31
N GLN A 93 -17.45 12.66 -1.05
CA GLN A 93 -17.93 13.89 -1.68
C GLN A 93 -17.12 15.11 -1.24
N PRO A 94 -17.13 16.23 -1.99
CA PRO A 94 -16.54 17.48 -1.53
C PRO A 94 -17.01 17.85 -0.12
N ARG A 95 -16.07 18.25 0.74
CA ARG A 95 -16.29 18.49 2.19
C ARG A 95 -16.69 17.25 3.00
N GLY A 96 -16.56 16.06 2.46
CA GLY A 96 -16.73 14.81 3.20
C GLY A 96 -15.50 14.50 4.07
N LEU A 97 -15.75 14.13 5.32
CA LEU A 97 -14.75 13.65 6.29
C LEU A 97 -15.00 12.16 6.55
N LEU A 98 -14.05 11.32 6.12
CA LEU A 98 -13.95 9.94 6.59
C LEU A 98 -13.45 9.98 8.04
N LEU A 99 -14.31 9.53 8.94
CA LEU A 99 -14.08 9.56 10.38
C LEU A 99 -12.88 8.70 10.77
N PRO A 100 -12.21 9.01 11.90
CA PRO A 100 -11.03 8.27 12.33
C PRO A 100 -11.34 6.81 12.66
N PHE A 101 -10.49 5.91 12.15
CA PHE A 101 -10.55 4.47 12.41
C PHE A 101 -9.18 3.83 12.22
N PHE A 102 -8.99 2.64 12.76
CA PHE A 102 -7.84 1.78 12.47
C PHE A 102 -8.31 0.40 12.02
N SER A 103 -7.41 -0.45 11.52
CA SER A 103 -7.76 -1.81 11.09
C SER A 103 -6.79 -2.86 11.60
N ASN A 104 -7.27 -4.11 11.68
CA ASN A 104 -6.47 -5.28 12.04
C ASN A 104 -5.52 -5.76 10.93
N ALA A 105 -5.41 -5.05 9.81
CA ALA A 105 -4.56 -5.42 8.70
C ALA A 105 -3.83 -4.18 8.17
N PRO A 106 -2.55 -4.28 7.79
CA PRO A 106 -1.90 -3.21 7.04
C PRO A 106 -2.53 -3.09 5.66
N LYS A 107 -2.49 -1.89 5.09
CA LYS A 107 -3.12 -1.62 3.79
C LYS A 107 -2.34 -0.62 2.94
N LEU A 108 -2.55 -0.75 1.64
CA LEU A 108 -2.19 0.25 0.64
C LEU A 108 -3.45 0.90 0.10
N ILE A 109 -3.46 2.23 0.06
CA ILE A 109 -4.55 3.04 -0.48
C ILE A 109 -4.02 3.74 -1.72
N TYR A 110 -4.69 3.58 -2.86
CA TYR A 110 -4.35 4.32 -4.09
C TYR A 110 -5.44 5.35 -4.40
N ILE A 111 -5.05 6.62 -4.54
CA ILE A 111 -5.96 7.71 -4.91
C ILE A 111 -6.21 7.67 -6.42
N VAL A 112 -7.41 7.24 -6.79
CA VAL A 112 -7.86 7.10 -8.19
C VAL A 112 -8.23 8.45 -8.79
N GLN A 113 -8.87 9.33 -8.01
CA GLN A 113 -9.32 10.63 -8.47
C GLN A 113 -9.40 11.60 -7.29
N GLY A 114 -9.14 12.88 -7.55
CA GLY A 114 -9.35 13.98 -6.62
C GLY A 114 -8.14 14.25 -5.72
N ARG A 115 -8.38 15.01 -4.66
CA ARG A 115 -7.38 15.35 -3.64
C ARG A 115 -8.03 15.41 -2.27
N CYS A 116 -7.25 15.14 -1.24
CA CYS A 116 -7.69 15.24 0.14
C CYS A 116 -6.55 15.66 1.06
N VAL A 117 -6.91 16.02 2.29
CA VAL A 117 -5.99 16.10 3.41
C VAL A 117 -6.28 14.90 4.31
N GLY A 118 -5.28 14.31 4.91
CA GLY A 118 -5.47 13.26 5.91
C GLY A 118 -4.35 13.26 6.94
N GLY A 119 -4.63 12.59 8.05
CA GLY A 119 -3.68 12.39 9.13
C GLY A 119 -3.60 10.92 9.50
N MET A 120 -2.43 10.49 9.93
CA MET A 120 -2.22 9.23 10.64
C MET A 120 -1.77 9.56 12.04
N VAL A 121 -2.37 8.93 13.04
CA VAL A 121 -1.97 9.07 14.44
C VAL A 121 -1.01 7.94 14.75
N ILE A 122 0.29 8.24 14.71
CA ILE A 122 1.36 7.29 15.01
C ILE A 122 1.51 7.24 16.54
N PRO A 123 1.27 6.06 17.17
CA PRO A 123 1.38 5.95 18.62
C PRO A 123 2.78 6.31 19.12
N GLY A 124 2.84 7.13 20.17
CA GLY A 124 4.09 7.59 20.78
C GLY A 124 4.75 8.80 20.10
N CYS A 125 4.20 9.29 18.99
CA CYS A 125 4.69 10.50 18.34
C CYS A 125 3.99 11.76 18.88
N PRO A 126 4.72 12.86 19.12
CA PRO A 126 4.14 14.10 19.62
C PRO A 126 3.39 14.88 18.54
N GLU A 127 2.55 15.81 18.98
CA GLU A 127 1.87 16.80 18.16
C GLU A 127 2.87 17.84 17.63
N THR A 128 3.41 17.61 16.44
CA THR A 128 4.42 18.49 15.83
C THR A 128 3.83 19.69 15.08
N PHE A 129 2.51 19.73 14.87
CA PHE A 129 1.82 20.88 14.29
C PHE A 129 1.16 21.63 15.43
N GLN A 130 1.77 22.75 15.81
CA GLN A 130 1.38 23.54 16.97
C GLN A 130 1.08 24.97 16.57
N TRP A 131 0.07 25.55 17.20
CA TRP A 131 -0.22 26.96 17.03
C TRP A 131 0.84 27.82 17.71
N THR A 132 1.37 28.82 16.98
CA THR A 132 2.23 29.87 17.55
C THR A 132 1.73 31.24 17.11
N GLN A 133 1.91 32.25 17.97
CA GLN A 133 1.44 33.62 17.72
C GLN A 133 2.03 34.22 16.41
N GLN A 134 3.22 33.77 15.99
CA GLN A 134 3.82 34.11 14.69
C GLN A 134 3.15 33.42 13.48
N ALA A 135 2.63 32.20 13.65
CA ALA A 135 1.91 31.49 12.59
C ALA A 135 0.53 32.10 12.29
N ALA A 136 -0.13 32.69 13.30
CA ALA A 136 -1.41 33.39 13.15
C ALA A 136 -1.31 34.58 12.18
N GLY A 137 -0.24 35.39 12.28
CA GLY A 137 -0.03 36.57 11.43
C GLY A 137 0.22 36.28 9.95
N GLN A 138 0.73 35.09 9.60
CA GLN A 138 1.01 34.72 8.21
C GLN A 138 -0.15 34.00 7.50
N GLN A 139 -1.06 33.37 8.25
CA GLN A 139 -2.15 32.57 7.68
C GLN A 139 -3.52 33.28 7.74
N TRP A 140 -3.72 34.20 8.67
CA TRP A 140 -5.03 34.79 8.95
C TRP A 140 -5.10 36.32 8.79
N GLY A 141 -4.03 36.97 8.33
CA GLY A 141 -3.98 38.42 8.15
C GLY A 141 -4.09 39.19 9.47
N GLU A 142 -3.71 40.48 9.45
CA GLU A 142 -3.96 41.40 10.57
C GLU A 142 -5.47 41.66 10.71
N MET A 143 -6.20 40.73 11.33
CA MET A 143 -7.56 40.97 11.79
C MET A 143 -7.53 41.16 13.30
N GLU A 144 -7.68 42.41 13.71
CA GLU A 144 -7.97 42.82 15.08
C GLU A 144 -9.23 42.11 15.58
N GLU A 145 -9.13 41.39 16.70
CA GLU A 145 -9.97 41.59 17.89
C GLU A 145 -9.69 40.50 18.94
N ALA A 146 -9.51 40.96 20.17
CA ALA A 146 -9.09 40.23 21.38
C ALA A 146 -10.05 39.13 21.90
N GLY A 147 -10.83 38.50 21.01
CA GLY A 147 -11.80 37.44 21.33
C GLY A 147 -11.58 36.11 20.59
N GLN A 148 -10.64 36.03 19.64
CA GLN A 148 -10.34 34.80 18.87
C GLN A 148 -9.08 34.05 19.31
N GLU A 149 -8.28 34.60 20.23
CA GLU A 149 -7.04 33.94 20.70
C GLU A 149 -7.27 32.54 21.31
N GLN A 150 -8.46 32.27 21.87
CA GLN A 150 -8.83 30.94 22.37
C GLN A 150 -9.37 29.98 21.29
N ARG A 151 -9.74 30.46 20.10
CA ARG A 151 -10.44 29.65 19.09
C ARG A 151 -9.50 28.79 18.23
N PHE A 152 -8.22 29.14 18.17
CA PHE A 152 -7.22 28.50 17.29
C PHE A 152 -6.03 27.90 18.03
N ARG A 153 -6.13 27.68 19.34
CA ARG A 153 -5.11 26.96 20.09
C ARG A 153 -5.32 25.46 19.90
N ASP A 154 -4.64 24.90 18.91
CA ASP A 154 -4.69 23.49 18.56
C ASP A 154 -3.27 22.92 18.45
N GLU A 155 -3.14 21.62 18.70
CA GLU A 155 -1.92 20.86 18.52
C GLU A 155 -2.32 19.47 17.99
N HIS A 156 -1.73 19.06 16.87
CA HIS A 156 -1.98 17.73 16.33
C HIS A 156 -0.75 17.16 15.63
N GLN A 157 -0.79 15.85 15.34
CA GLN A 157 0.24 15.23 14.51
C GLN A 157 0.21 15.74 13.08
N ARG A 158 1.30 15.44 12.35
CA ARG A 158 1.50 15.87 10.96
C ARG A 158 0.36 15.43 10.05
N ILE A 159 -0.26 16.41 9.40
CA ILE A 159 -1.22 16.20 8.31
C ILE A 159 -0.49 16.18 6.96
N GLN A 160 -1.08 15.49 5.99
CA GLN A 160 -0.55 15.40 4.65
C GLN A 160 -1.62 15.64 3.60
N GLN A 161 -1.21 16.25 2.49
CA GLN A 161 -2.04 16.32 1.30
C GLN A 161 -1.84 15.06 0.46
N TYR A 162 -2.92 14.52 -0.07
CA TYR A 162 -2.92 13.41 -0.99
C TYR A 162 -3.64 13.80 -2.28
N ARG A 163 -3.15 13.31 -3.40
CA ARG A 163 -3.70 13.59 -4.73
C ARG A 163 -3.75 12.33 -5.59
N GLU A 164 -4.47 12.43 -6.70
CA GLU A 164 -4.49 11.39 -7.74
C GLU A 164 -3.08 10.88 -8.05
N GLY A 165 -2.93 9.55 -8.06
CA GLY A 165 -1.64 8.89 -8.27
C GLY A 165 -0.90 8.51 -7.01
N ASP A 166 -1.24 9.06 -5.85
CA ASP A 166 -0.60 8.71 -4.58
C ASP A 166 -0.98 7.29 -4.15
N VAL A 167 0.03 6.50 -3.82
CA VAL A 167 -0.11 5.29 -3.00
C VAL A 167 0.27 5.66 -1.58
N ILE A 168 -0.60 5.33 -0.62
CA ILE A 168 -0.46 5.61 0.79
C ILE A 168 -0.34 4.27 1.53
N ALA A 169 0.71 4.11 2.31
CA ALA A 169 0.95 2.96 3.18
C ALA A 169 0.41 3.25 4.58
N VAL A 170 -0.49 2.38 5.06
CA VAL A 170 -1.06 2.48 6.40
C VAL A 170 -0.72 1.21 7.18
N PRO A 171 0.08 1.31 8.26
CA PRO A 171 0.36 0.17 9.12
C PRO A 171 -0.89 -0.35 9.83
N ASN A 172 -0.81 -1.61 10.27
CA ASN A 172 -1.81 -2.21 11.15
C ASN A 172 -1.97 -1.35 12.44
N GLY A 173 -3.20 -1.18 12.91
CA GLY A 173 -3.48 -0.52 14.19
C GLY A 173 -3.29 1.00 14.21
N VAL A 174 -2.81 1.61 13.13
CA VAL A 174 -2.63 3.06 13.03
C VAL A 174 -3.96 3.74 12.66
N ALA A 175 -4.43 4.62 13.54
CA ALA A 175 -5.65 5.39 13.30
C ALA A 175 -5.40 6.44 12.21
N HIS A 176 -6.35 6.57 11.29
CA HIS A 176 -6.25 7.52 10.18
C HIS A 176 -7.62 8.04 9.76
N TRP A 177 -7.60 9.20 9.11
CA TRP A 177 -8.78 9.91 8.62
C TRP A 177 -8.45 10.66 7.33
N PHE A 178 -9.48 10.97 6.54
CA PHE A 178 -9.32 11.73 5.29
C PHE A 178 -10.46 12.73 5.11
N TYR A 179 -10.12 13.95 4.69
CA TYR A 179 -11.04 15.02 4.38
C TYR A 179 -10.89 15.47 2.93
N ASN A 180 -11.98 15.41 2.17
CA ASN A 180 -11.99 15.90 0.80
C ASN A 180 -12.08 17.44 0.78
N ASN A 181 -10.94 18.09 0.59
CA ASN A 181 -10.80 19.53 0.40
C ASN A 181 -10.73 19.94 -1.09
N GLY A 182 -11.12 19.06 -2.00
CA GLY A 182 -11.27 19.32 -3.43
C GLY A 182 -12.72 19.62 -3.83
N GLU A 183 -12.87 20.06 -5.09
CA GLU A 183 -14.18 20.35 -5.69
C GLU A 183 -14.83 19.12 -6.34
N VAL A 184 -14.06 18.04 -6.53
CA VAL A 184 -14.53 16.79 -7.15
C VAL A 184 -14.56 15.67 -6.10
N PRO A 185 -15.39 14.63 -6.30
CA PRO A 185 -15.35 13.46 -5.43
C PRO A 185 -13.95 12.84 -5.40
N LEU A 186 -13.48 12.54 -4.20
CA LEU A 186 -12.27 11.75 -3.97
C LEU A 186 -12.64 10.28 -4.14
N VAL A 187 -11.92 9.56 -5.00
CA VAL A 187 -12.08 8.12 -5.18
C VAL A 187 -10.78 7.42 -4.78
N ALA A 188 -10.85 6.47 -3.88
CA ALA A 188 -9.71 5.69 -3.41
C ALA A 188 -10.03 4.19 -3.45
N ILE A 189 -9.07 3.38 -3.92
CA ILE A 189 -9.12 1.91 -3.83
C ILE A 189 -8.13 1.46 -2.77
N THR A 190 -8.60 0.64 -1.83
CA THR A 190 -7.81 0.16 -0.69
C THR A 190 -7.69 -1.35 -0.75
N ILE A 191 -6.47 -1.87 -0.60
CA ILE A 191 -6.18 -3.29 -0.44
C ILE A 191 -5.55 -3.51 0.94
N SER A 192 -6.19 -4.33 1.76
CA SER A 192 -5.73 -4.74 3.09
C SER A 192 -5.16 -6.16 3.03
N ASP A 193 -3.95 -6.38 3.55
CA ASP A 193 -3.35 -7.71 3.68
C ASP A 193 -3.81 -8.36 4.99
N VAL A 194 -4.92 -9.10 4.92
CA VAL A 194 -5.49 -9.80 6.08
C VAL A 194 -4.68 -11.04 6.46
N SER A 195 -3.80 -11.53 5.59
CA SER A 195 -2.88 -12.63 5.87
C SER A 195 -1.54 -12.20 6.47
N SER A 196 -1.32 -10.89 6.59
CA SER A 196 -0.10 -10.31 7.15
C SER A 196 0.19 -10.85 8.56
N GLY A 197 1.46 -11.11 8.87
CA GLY A 197 1.89 -11.48 10.22
C GLY A 197 1.62 -10.40 11.28
N ALA A 198 1.33 -9.16 10.87
CA ALA A 198 0.86 -8.11 11.77
C ALA A 198 -0.60 -8.30 12.22
N ASN A 199 -1.41 -9.05 11.47
CA ASN A 199 -2.78 -9.38 11.84
C ASN A 199 -2.80 -10.65 12.70
N GLN A 200 -2.99 -10.49 14.01
CA GLN A 200 -3.00 -11.61 14.97
C GLN A 200 -4.40 -12.13 15.29
N LEU A 201 -5.44 -11.62 14.62
CA LEU A 201 -6.82 -12.04 14.86
C LEU A 201 -7.14 -13.29 14.01
N ASP A 202 -7.69 -13.06 12.83
CA ASP A 202 -8.00 -14.08 11.83
C ASP A 202 -7.96 -13.41 10.44
N ASN A 203 -8.21 -14.18 9.39
CA ASN A 203 -8.15 -13.69 8.01
C ASN A 203 -9.40 -12.87 7.59
N LEU A 204 -10.14 -12.24 8.52
CA LEU A 204 -11.24 -11.33 8.22
C LEU A 204 -10.81 -9.87 8.46
N HIS A 205 -11.16 -9.00 7.52
CA HIS A 205 -10.91 -7.58 7.66
C HIS A 205 -11.88 -6.96 8.67
N ARG A 206 -11.37 -6.07 9.53
CA ARG A 206 -12.15 -5.32 10.51
C ARG A 206 -11.65 -3.88 10.55
N ASP A 207 -12.60 -2.95 10.47
CA ASP A 207 -12.36 -1.55 10.76
C ASP A 207 -12.87 -1.25 12.18
N PHE A 208 -12.02 -0.60 12.97
CA PHE A 208 -12.27 -0.22 14.35
C PHE A 208 -12.52 1.29 14.38
N LEU A 209 -13.79 1.68 14.27
CA LEU A 209 -14.20 3.07 14.23
C LEU A 209 -13.98 3.75 15.58
N LEU A 210 -13.33 4.92 15.60
CA LEU A 210 -13.22 5.75 16.79
C LEU A 210 -14.40 6.73 16.92
N ALA A 211 -15.08 7.01 15.81
CA ALA A 211 -16.28 7.85 15.77
C ALA A 211 -17.26 7.32 14.71
N GLY A 212 -18.54 7.66 14.89
CA GLY A 212 -19.60 7.28 13.96
C GLY A 212 -19.98 5.80 14.04
N ARG A 213 -20.46 5.27 12.92
CA ARG A 213 -20.88 3.87 12.75
C ARG A 213 -20.90 3.49 11.29
N GLU A 214 -20.84 2.21 10.98
CA GLU A 214 -21.18 1.74 9.64
C GLU A 214 -22.71 1.70 9.44
N ARG A 215 -23.19 2.17 8.29
CA ARG A 215 -24.60 2.03 7.89
C ARG A 215 -24.85 0.63 7.31
N ARG A 216 -26.09 0.13 7.41
CA ARG A 216 -26.48 -1.13 6.76
C ARG A 216 -26.39 -0.96 5.24
N ALA A 217 -25.88 -1.98 4.56
CA ALA A 217 -25.93 -2.07 3.12
C ALA A 217 -27.41 -2.19 2.66
N GLU A 218 -27.80 -1.39 1.67
CA GLU A 218 -29.13 -1.47 1.06
C GLU A 218 -29.06 -2.43 -0.13
N GLN A 219 -29.16 -3.75 0.10
CA GLN A 219 -29.64 -4.73 -0.89
C GLN A 219 -29.76 -6.16 -0.32
N GLY A 220 -30.94 -6.76 -0.50
CA GLY A 220 -31.12 -8.21 -0.66
C GLY A 220 -31.44 -9.03 0.60
N ALA A 221 -32.73 -9.31 0.82
CA ALA A 221 -33.21 -10.31 1.76
C ALA A 221 -32.79 -11.73 1.34
N GLN A 222 -31.55 -12.16 1.63
CA GLN A 222 -31.16 -13.58 1.65
C GLN A 222 -29.74 -13.80 2.21
N MET A 223 -29.52 -13.50 3.50
CA MET A 223 -28.52 -14.22 4.33
C MET A 223 -28.71 -13.86 5.82
N GLU A 224 -29.76 -14.39 6.44
CA GLU A 224 -29.95 -14.36 7.91
C GLU A 224 -29.01 -15.35 8.65
N ARG A 225 -27.77 -15.52 8.19
CA ARG A 225 -26.81 -16.45 8.83
C ARG A 225 -25.38 -15.95 8.83
N ALA A 226 -25.21 -14.70 9.23
CA ALA A 226 -24.08 -14.28 10.04
C ALA A 226 -24.62 -13.20 10.96
N GLU A 227 -24.31 -13.26 12.26
CA GLU A 227 -24.53 -12.13 13.16
C GLU A 227 -23.71 -10.94 12.60
N GLU A 228 -24.33 -10.13 11.72
CA GLU A 228 -23.74 -8.91 11.19
C GLU A 228 -23.63 -7.92 12.37
N ARG A 229 -22.47 -7.97 13.02
CA ARG A 229 -22.06 -7.06 14.08
C ARG A 229 -22.28 -5.63 13.57
N LYS A 230 -23.17 -4.89 14.24
CA LYS A 230 -23.26 -3.43 14.11
C LYS A 230 -21.86 -2.88 14.46
N GLU A 231 -21.07 -2.47 13.48
CA GLU A 231 -19.83 -1.74 13.73
C GLU A 231 -20.20 -0.32 14.18
N VAL A 232 -20.44 -0.18 15.47
CA VAL A 232 -20.52 1.11 16.17
C VAL A 232 -19.10 1.48 16.60
N ASN A 233 -18.81 2.77 16.77
CA ASN A 233 -17.52 3.20 17.31
C ASN A 233 -17.17 2.45 18.62
N LEU A 234 -15.88 2.18 18.82
CA LEU A 234 -15.39 1.41 19.95
C LEU A 234 -15.76 2.01 21.30
N LEU A 235 -15.82 3.34 21.36
CA LEU A 235 -16.08 4.07 22.59
C LEU A 235 -17.50 3.81 23.13
N SER A 236 -18.44 3.46 22.25
CA SER A 236 -19.81 3.06 22.60
C SER A 236 -19.89 1.76 23.43
N GLY A 237 -18.84 0.94 23.43
CA GLY A 237 -18.78 -0.30 24.20
C GLY A 237 -18.45 -0.11 25.68
N PHE A 238 -17.96 1.07 26.09
CA PHE A 238 -17.61 1.36 27.48
C PHE A 238 -18.82 1.84 28.30
N ASP A 239 -18.75 1.63 29.61
CA ASP A 239 -19.67 2.31 30.52
C ASP A 239 -19.49 3.84 30.39
N THR A 240 -20.59 4.57 30.28
CA THR A 240 -20.55 6.01 30.01
C THR A 240 -19.89 6.80 31.16
N ASN A 241 -20.07 6.37 32.42
CA ASN A 241 -19.48 7.07 33.57
C ASN A 241 -17.97 6.79 33.63
N LEU A 242 -17.56 5.54 33.43
CA LEU A 242 -16.15 5.17 33.36
C LEU A 242 -15.43 5.88 32.21
N LEU A 243 -16.06 6.00 31.04
CA LEU A 243 -15.50 6.73 29.90
C LEU A 243 -15.39 8.23 30.21
N ALA A 244 -16.39 8.82 30.86
CA ALA A 244 -16.37 10.22 31.28
C ALA A 244 -15.23 10.50 32.26
N GLU A 245 -15.04 9.63 33.25
CA GLU A 245 -13.93 9.70 34.20
C GLU A 245 -12.58 9.57 33.51
N ALA A 246 -12.40 8.56 32.64
CA ALA A 246 -11.15 8.32 31.93
C ALA A 246 -10.75 9.49 31.01
N LEU A 247 -11.72 10.15 30.38
CA LEU A 247 -11.50 11.31 29.51
C LEU A 247 -11.44 12.64 30.28
N GLY A 248 -11.82 12.66 31.57
CA GLY A 248 -11.93 13.89 32.36
C GLY A 248 -13.00 14.86 31.85
N VAL A 249 -14.12 14.34 31.33
CA VAL A 249 -15.22 15.14 30.74
C VAL A 249 -16.56 14.85 31.42
N ASP A 250 -17.54 15.72 31.20
CA ASP A 250 -18.90 15.47 31.67
C ASP A 250 -19.51 14.23 31.01
N ARG A 251 -20.36 13.54 31.75
CA ARG A 251 -21.11 12.36 31.28
C ARG A 251 -21.87 12.60 29.98
N GLU A 252 -22.43 13.80 29.79
CA GLU A 252 -23.13 14.15 28.55
C GLU A 252 -22.19 14.29 27.34
N VAL A 253 -20.93 14.71 27.57
CA VAL A 253 -19.89 14.72 26.52
C VAL A 253 -19.48 13.29 26.18
N ALA A 254 -19.26 12.44 27.18
CA ALA A 254 -18.99 11.01 26.95
C ALA A 254 -20.12 10.35 26.15
N LYS A 255 -21.38 10.63 26.48
CA LYS A 255 -22.54 10.15 25.73
C LYS A 255 -22.57 10.64 24.27
N LYS A 256 -22.16 11.88 24.01
CA LYS A 256 -22.00 12.42 22.64
C LYS A 256 -20.86 11.76 21.87
N ILE A 257 -19.79 11.33 22.54
CA ILE A 257 -18.68 10.60 21.92
C ILE A 257 -19.14 9.19 21.51
N GLN A 258 -19.88 8.51 22.39
CA GLN A 258 -20.45 7.19 22.12
C GLN A 258 -21.47 7.22 20.97
N ASN A 259 -22.23 8.32 20.86
CA ASN A 259 -23.18 8.64 19.79
C ASN A 259 -23.96 7.44 19.19
N PRO A 260 -24.67 6.63 19.99
CA PRO A 260 -25.31 5.40 19.51
C PRO A 260 -26.38 5.64 18.45
N GLU A 261 -26.98 6.83 18.45
CA GLU A 261 -28.04 7.25 17.53
C GLU A 261 -27.54 8.00 16.29
N ASP A 262 -26.23 8.18 16.12
CA ASP A 262 -25.69 8.79 14.90
C ASP A 262 -26.12 7.96 13.70
N ARG A 263 -26.72 8.61 12.71
CA ARG A 263 -27.11 7.95 11.46
C ARG A 263 -26.25 8.41 10.30
N ARG A 264 -25.20 9.21 10.46
CA ARG A 264 -24.47 9.78 9.31
C ARG A 264 -23.52 8.77 8.63
N GLY A 265 -23.15 7.69 9.31
CA GLY A 265 -22.23 6.70 8.78
C GLY A 265 -20.77 6.97 9.20
N ASP A 266 -19.82 6.47 8.42
CA ASP A 266 -18.38 6.65 8.59
C ASP A 266 -17.80 7.82 7.77
N ILE A 267 -18.59 8.41 6.87
CA ILE A 267 -18.22 9.58 6.06
C ILE A 267 -19.27 10.68 6.27
N VAL A 268 -18.89 11.75 6.96
CA VAL A 268 -19.78 12.85 7.37
C VAL A 268 -19.53 14.12 6.57
N LEU A 269 -20.55 14.97 6.44
CA LEU A 269 -20.44 16.26 5.77
C LEU A 269 -19.92 17.33 6.75
N VAL A 270 -18.89 18.07 6.36
CA VAL A 270 -18.39 19.23 7.12
C VAL A 270 -18.94 20.52 6.51
N GLU A 271 -20.02 21.06 7.08
CA GLU A 271 -20.78 22.17 6.48
C GLU A 271 -19.93 23.42 6.21
N ARG A 272 -19.12 23.84 7.19
CA ARG A 272 -18.32 25.07 7.14
C ARG A 272 -16.89 24.88 6.63
N GLY A 273 -16.57 23.66 6.19
CA GLY A 273 -15.20 23.26 5.89
C GLY A 273 -14.41 22.91 7.15
N LEU A 274 -13.40 22.04 6.99
CA LEU A 274 -12.57 21.59 8.10
C LEU A 274 -11.46 22.61 8.37
N GLU A 275 -11.49 23.23 9.54
CA GLU A 275 -10.44 24.12 10.07
C GLU A 275 -9.41 23.28 10.82
N MET A 276 -8.11 23.46 10.48
CA MET A 276 -6.99 22.73 11.08
C MET A 276 -5.68 23.50 10.84
N LEU A 277 -4.65 23.24 11.66
CA LEU A 277 -3.33 23.81 11.44
C LEU A 277 -2.68 23.16 10.20
N ARG A 278 -2.28 24.00 9.25
CA ARG A 278 -1.61 23.57 8.03
C ARG A 278 -0.55 24.58 7.63
N PRO A 279 0.58 24.15 7.03
CA PRO A 279 1.60 25.08 6.57
C PRO A 279 1.00 26.00 5.52
N SER A 280 1.55 27.21 5.37
CA SER A 280 1.10 28.12 4.30
C SER A 280 1.36 27.47 2.93
N ARG A 281 0.51 27.76 1.93
CA ARG A 281 0.65 27.19 0.57
C ARG A 281 2.05 27.39 -0.04
N TRP A 282 2.73 28.48 0.33
CA TRP A 282 4.10 28.75 -0.11
C TRP A 282 5.11 27.80 0.54
N MET A 283 5.01 27.55 1.85
CA MET A 283 5.83 26.54 2.53
C MET A 283 5.53 25.13 2.02
N GLU A 284 4.25 24.80 1.77
CA GLU A 284 3.86 23.50 1.18
C GLU A 284 4.54 23.27 -0.18
N GLN A 285 4.58 24.28 -1.04
CA GLN A 285 5.25 24.18 -2.35
C GLN A 285 6.76 24.03 -2.24
N GLN A 286 7.41 24.70 -1.28
CA GLN A 286 8.84 24.54 -1.05
C GLN A 286 9.19 23.15 -0.52
N VAL A 287 8.45 22.67 0.49
CA VAL A 287 8.64 21.32 1.04
C VAL A 287 8.42 20.27 -0.04
N GLN A 288 7.38 20.42 -0.87
CA GLN A 288 7.11 19.48 -1.95
C GLN A 288 8.20 19.50 -3.02
N GLN A 289 8.75 20.66 -3.39
CA GLN A 289 9.89 20.75 -4.30
C GLN A 289 11.17 20.13 -3.70
N GLN A 290 11.34 20.22 -2.39
CA GLN A 290 12.49 19.67 -1.68
C GLN A 290 12.37 18.14 -1.56
N GLU A 291 11.20 17.61 -1.19
CA GLU A 291 10.88 16.17 -1.22
C GLU A 291 11.05 15.59 -2.64
N GLU A 292 10.58 16.29 -3.68
CA GLU A 292 10.76 15.86 -5.08
C GLU A 292 12.25 15.84 -5.52
N LYS A 293 13.08 16.75 -4.98
CA LYS A 293 14.54 16.74 -5.24
C LYS A 293 15.25 15.61 -4.50
N GLU A 294 14.89 15.38 -3.24
CA GLU A 294 15.44 14.28 -2.42
C GLU A 294 15.05 12.91 -3.01
N GLU A 295 13.81 12.75 -3.49
CA GLU A 295 13.36 11.59 -4.25
C GLU A 295 14.22 11.32 -5.49
N ARG A 296 14.58 12.37 -6.24
CA ARG A 296 15.46 12.25 -7.42
C ARG A 296 16.90 11.90 -7.07
N GLN A 297 17.36 12.26 -5.87
CA GLN A 297 18.74 12.02 -5.43
C GLN A 297 18.91 10.72 -4.63
N GLY A 298 17.82 10.04 -4.26
CA GLY A 298 17.87 8.74 -3.56
C GLY A 298 18.52 8.82 -2.17
N GLN A 299 18.53 10.00 -1.55
CA GLN A 299 19.09 10.22 -0.22
C GLN A 299 18.00 10.09 0.83
N CYS A 300 18.12 9.10 1.72
CA CYS A 300 17.40 9.08 3.00
C CYS A 300 18.24 9.84 4.03
N PRO A 301 17.80 11.01 4.53
CA PRO A 301 18.46 11.66 5.66
C PRO A 301 18.24 10.80 6.90
N MET A 302 19.29 10.13 7.39
CA MET A 302 19.26 9.45 8.69
C MET A 302 19.66 10.47 9.77
N ASN A 303 18.70 11.27 10.23
CA ASN A 303 18.80 11.98 11.51
C ASN A 303 18.05 11.16 12.59
N GLY A 304 18.45 11.33 13.85
CA GLY A 304 18.18 10.53 15.06
C GLY A 304 16.96 9.60 15.08
N LEU A 305 17.11 8.43 15.72
CA LEU A 305 16.10 7.35 15.81
C LEU A 305 14.69 7.81 16.23
N GLU A 306 14.56 8.85 17.06
CA GLU A 306 13.27 9.42 17.48
C GLU A 306 12.62 10.30 16.40
N GLU A 307 13.42 11.01 15.58
CA GLU A 307 12.91 11.77 14.44
C GLU A 307 12.60 10.87 13.25
N THR A 308 13.23 9.70 13.13
CA THR A 308 13.12 8.86 11.93
C THR A 308 11.76 8.17 11.81
N TYR A 309 11.16 7.67 12.90
CA TYR A 309 9.90 6.90 12.84
C TYR A 309 8.66 7.79 12.66
N CYS A 310 8.56 8.86 13.45
CA CYS A 310 7.41 9.78 13.43
C CYS A 310 7.31 10.61 12.14
N THR A 311 8.43 10.76 11.43
CA THR A 311 8.48 11.48 10.14
C THR A 311 8.57 10.55 8.93
N LEU A 312 8.44 9.23 9.12
CA LEU A 312 8.50 8.26 8.03
C LEU A 312 7.52 8.63 6.93
N LYS A 313 8.05 8.76 5.71
CA LYS A 313 7.24 8.94 4.52
C LYS A 313 6.31 7.75 4.36
N ASN A 314 5.01 8.05 4.25
CA ASN A 314 3.95 7.04 4.11
C ASN A 314 3.28 7.07 2.74
N LYS A 315 3.74 7.93 1.81
CA LYS A 315 3.16 8.03 0.47
C LYS A 315 4.20 8.14 -0.64
N GLN A 316 3.82 7.76 -1.86
CA GLN A 316 4.58 8.04 -3.08
C GLN A 316 3.60 8.24 -4.25
N ASN A 317 3.81 9.27 -5.07
CA ASN A 317 3.04 9.42 -6.30
C ASN A 317 3.58 8.49 -7.39
N MET A 318 2.72 7.62 -7.92
CA MET A 318 3.06 6.70 -9.01
C MET A 318 2.52 7.15 -10.37
N ALA A 319 1.72 8.22 -10.42
CA ALA A 319 1.16 8.72 -11.67
C ALA A 319 2.18 9.49 -12.52
N ASP A 320 3.22 10.07 -11.90
CA ASP A 320 4.30 10.77 -12.62
C ASP A 320 5.00 9.85 -13.64
N ALA A 321 5.03 10.30 -14.90
CA ALA A 321 5.68 9.58 -15.99
C ALA A 321 7.22 9.61 -15.89
N MET A 322 7.80 10.61 -15.22
CA MET A 322 9.25 10.73 -15.04
C MET A 322 9.81 9.69 -14.06
N LEU A 323 8.97 9.12 -13.21
CA LEU A 323 9.34 8.07 -12.25
C LEU A 323 9.21 6.65 -12.83
N ALA A 324 8.99 6.50 -14.14
CA ALA A 324 8.85 5.19 -14.78
C ALA A 324 10.17 4.40 -14.77
N ASP A 325 10.11 3.16 -14.27
CA ASP A 325 11.25 2.24 -14.28
C ASP A 325 11.43 1.54 -15.64
N TYR A 326 10.31 1.28 -16.32
CA TYR A 326 10.30 0.78 -17.68
C TYR A 326 9.49 1.71 -18.57
N TYR A 327 10.10 2.15 -19.67
CA TYR A 327 9.46 3.02 -20.65
C TYR A 327 9.73 2.54 -22.07
N ASN A 328 8.67 2.48 -22.88
CA ASN A 328 8.78 2.29 -24.31
C ASN A 328 7.78 3.24 -24.99
N PRO A 329 8.26 4.19 -25.82
CA PRO A 329 7.42 5.24 -26.41
C PRO A 329 6.34 4.71 -27.35
N ARG A 330 6.43 3.45 -27.80
CA ARG A 330 5.40 2.80 -28.64
C ARG A 330 4.53 1.82 -27.87
N ALA A 331 4.91 1.44 -26.65
CA ALA A 331 4.18 0.45 -25.85
C ALA A 331 3.51 1.04 -24.62
N GLY A 332 4.21 1.86 -23.83
CA GLY A 332 3.70 2.33 -22.54
C GLY A 332 4.78 2.57 -21.49
N ARG A 333 4.39 2.49 -20.22
CA ARG A 333 5.30 2.60 -19.07
C ARG A 333 4.86 1.74 -17.89
N ILE A 334 5.81 1.40 -17.02
CA ILE A 334 5.61 0.76 -15.73
C ILE A 334 6.43 1.51 -14.67
N THR A 335 5.80 1.80 -13.54
CA THR A 335 6.40 2.36 -12.33
C THR A 335 6.23 1.35 -11.20
N LEU A 336 7.33 0.98 -10.56
CA LEU A 336 7.41 0.08 -9.40
C LEU A 336 7.53 0.91 -8.13
N LEU A 337 6.86 0.48 -7.07
CA LEU A 337 6.96 1.07 -5.73
C LEU A 337 7.20 -0.06 -4.72
N ASN A 338 8.40 -0.10 -4.15
CA ASN A 338 8.88 -1.10 -3.20
C ASN A 338 9.51 -0.42 -1.97
N SER A 339 10.04 -1.19 -1.03
CA SER A 339 10.65 -0.64 0.20
C SER A 339 11.92 0.18 -0.01
N GLN A 340 12.55 0.10 -1.19
CA GLN A 340 13.69 0.97 -1.52
C GLN A 340 13.24 2.40 -1.86
N LYS A 341 12.04 2.56 -2.44
CA LYS A 341 11.47 3.88 -2.80
C LYS A 341 10.61 4.47 -1.68
N LEU A 342 9.96 3.62 -0.90
CA LEU A 342 9.12 4.02 0.23
C LEU A 342 9.39 3.07 1.41
N PRO A 343 10.30 3.44 2.35
CA PRO A 343 10.73 2.55 3.43
C PRO A 343 9.61 1.96 4.29
N MET A 344 8.48 2.68 4.42
CA MET A 344 7.29 2.19 5.15
C MET A 344 6.77 0.85 4.61
N LEU A 345 6.99 0.56 3.32
CA LEU A 345 6.60 -0.70 2.70
C LEU A 345 7.29 -1.91 3.31
N ARG A 346 8.50 -1.75 3.87
CA ARG A 346 9.21 -2.83 4.58
C ARG A 346 8.43 -3.28 5.82
N PHE A 347 7.77 -2.36 6.52
CA PHE A 347 7.01 -2.70 7.72
C PHE A 347 5.67 -3.37 7.39
N ILE A 348 5.01 -2.92 6.32
CA ILE A 348 3.72 -3.50 5.92
C ILE A 348 3.85 -4.72 5.01
N GLN A 349 5.05 -5.04 4.50
CA GLN A 349 5.31 -6.18 3.62
C GLN A 349 4.47 -6.16 2.33
N MET A 350 4.24 -4.97 1.76
CA MET A 350 3.46 -4.79 0.52
C MET A 350 4.18 -3.88 -0.46
N SER A 351 3.92 -4.05 -1.76
CA SER A 351 4.42 -3.17 -2.83
C SER A 351 3.32 -2.85 -3.84
N ALA A 352 3.58 -1.93 -4.75
CA ALA A 352 2.65 -1.57 -5.81
C ALA A 352 3.34 -1.40 -7.16
N VAL A 353 2.59 -1.62 -8.24
CA VAL A 353 3.04 -1.44 -9.62
C VAL A 353 1.95 -0.69 -10.39
N ARG A 354 2.27 0.50 -10.89
CA ARG A 354 1.41 1.23 -11.82
C ARG A 354 1.88 0.95 -13.24
N GLY A 355 0.94 0.67 -14.14
CA GLY A 355 1.25 0.55 -15.56
C GLY A 355 0.29 1.32 -16.45
N GLN A 356 0.79 1.65 -17.64
CA GLN A 356 0.05 2.27 -18.72
C GLN A 356 0.46 1.59 -20.03
N LEU A 357 -0.50 1.11 -20.81
CA LEU A 357 -0.30 0.52 -22.13
C LEU A 357 -1.04 1.32 -23.19
N ARG A 358 -0.38 1.54 -24.32
CA ARG A 358 -1.01 2.02 -25.56
C ARG A 358 -1.80 0.90 -26.23
N LYS A 359 -2.64 1.24 -27.20
CA LYS A 359 -3.41 0.28 -27.99
C LYS A 359 -2.56 -0.87 -28.51
N ASN A 360 -3.06 -2.09 -28.33
CA ASN A 360 -2.44 -3.34 -28.78
C ASN A 360 -1.06 -3.65 -28.16
N ALA A 361 -0.51 -2.78 -27.30
CA ALA A 361 0.72 -3.03 -26.60
C ALA A 361 0.52 -4.16 -25.58
N LEU A 362 1.61 -4.86 -25.28
CA LEU A 362 1.60 -6.06 -24.45
C LEU A 362 2.47 -5.84 -23.21
N VAL A 363 2.03 -6.34 -22.06
CA VAL A 363 2.98 -6.72 -21.00
C VAL A 363 3.51 -8.10 -21.36
N ALA A 364 4.83 -8.27 -21.25
CA ALA A 364 5.47 -9.55 -21.47
C ALA A 364 4.84 -10.62 -20.57
N PRO A 365 4.55 -11.83 -21.09
CA PRO A 365 4.14 -12.95 -20.24
C PRO A 365 5.10 -13.10 -19.07
N LEU A 366 4.57 -13.08 -17.85
CA LEU A 366 5.36 -13.09 -16.62
C LEU A 366 4.65 -13.86 -15.52
N TRP A 367 5.39 -14.26 -14.49
CA TRP A 367 4.83 -14.66 -13.20
C TRP A 367 5.44 -13.84 -12.07
N ASN A 368 4.67 -13.68 -11.00
CA ASN A 368 5.18 -13.13 -9.74
C ASN A 368 5.93 -14.22 -8.97
N VAL A 369 7.16 -13.94 -8.55
CA VAL A 369 8.05 -14.93 -7.93
C VAL A 369 7.73 -15.13 -6.45
N ASN A 370 7.45 -14.03 -5.72
CA ASN A 370 7.34 -14.01 -4.26
C ASN A 370 6.10 -13.24 -3.76
N ALA A 371 5.09 -13.01 -4.61
CA ALA A 371 3.90 -12.25 -4.23
C ALA A 371 2.65 -12.66 -5.04
N HIS A 372 1.47 -12.48 -4.45
CA HIS A 372 0.23 -12.35 -5.22
C HIS A 372 0.16 -10.94 -5.84
N SER A 373 -0.64 -10.78 -6.89
CA SER A 373 -0.83 -9.48 -7.56
C SER A 373 -2.31 -9.17 -7.70
N ILE A 374 -2.77 -8.13 -7.01
CA ILE A 374 -4.16 -7.66 -7.01
C ILE A 374 -4.25 -6.48 -7.97
N MET A 375 -4.80 -6.69 -9.15
CA MET A 375 -4.81 -5.72 -10.25
C MET A 375 -6.15 -5.01 -10.31
N TYR A 376 -6.14 -3.67 -10.19
CA TYR A 376 -7.32 -2.82 -10.37
C TYR A 376 -7.17 -1.97 -11.63
N ALA A 377 -8.17 -2.05 -12.52
CA ALA A 377 -8.17 -1.28 -13.76
C ALA A 377 -8.65 0.15 -13.49
N LEU A 378 -7.75 1.11 -13.76
CA LEU A 378 -7.98 2.54 -13.55
C LEU A 378 -8.73 3.16 -14.74
N ARG A 379 -8.34 2.77 -15.96
CA ARG A 379 -8.88 3.34 -17.19
C ARG A 379 -8.78 2.36 -18.35
N GLY A 380 -9.81 2.36 -19.21
CA GLY A 380 -9.85 1.54 -20.42
C GLY A 380 -10.09 0.06 -20.14
N SER A 381 -9.68 -0.78 -21.10
CA SER A 381 -9.84 -2.24 -21.05
C SER A 381 -8.61 -2.98 -21.59
N CYS A 382 -8.37 -4.17 -21.04
CA CYS A 382 -7.26 -5.03 -21.38
C CYS A 382 -7.70 -6.49 -21.45
N ARG A 383 -7.36 -7.19 -22.54
CA ARG A 383 -7.50 -8.66 -22.57
C ARG A 383 -6.36 -9.24 -21.75
N MET A 384 -6.70 -10.13 -20.82
CA MET A 384 -5.72 -10.84 -20.01
C MET A 384 -5.94 -12.34 -20.13
N GLN A 385 -4.85 -13.09 -20.12
CA GLN A 385 -4.86 -14.53 -19.95
C GLN A 385 -4.02 -14.90 -18.75
N VAL A 386 -4.55 -15.77 -17.89
CA VAL A 386 -3.85 -16.31 -16.73
C VAL A 386 -3.80 -17.83 -16.83
N VAL A 387 -2.60 -18.39 -16.68
CA VAL A 387 -2.32 -19.82 -16.79
C VAL A 387 -1.82 -20.33 -15.44
N GLY A 388 -2.45 -21.40 -14.94
CA GLY A 388 -2.07 -22.05 -13.69
C GLY A 388 -1.02 -23.14 -13.85
N HIS A 389 -0.62 -23.76 -12.72
CA HIS A 389 0.44 -24.75 -12.66
C HIS A 389 0.23 -26.01 -13.54
N ARG A 390 -1.02 -26.32 -13.92
CA ARG A 390 -1.36 -27.43 -14.83
C ARG A 390 -1.27 -27.05 -16.32
N GLY A 391 -0.76 -25.87 -16.65
CA GLY A 391 -0.71 -25.36 -18.02
C GLY A 391 -2.07 -25.02 -18.62
N ARG A 392 -3.14 -25.02 -17.81
CA ARG A 392 -4.49 -24.64 -18.22
C ARG A 392 -4.72 -23.15 -18.04
N THR A 393 -5.37 -22.53 -19.01
CA THR A 393 -5.87 -21.16 -18.90
C THR A 393 -7.04 -21.14 -17.94
N ILE A 394 -6.88 -20.43 -16.82
CA ILE A 394 -7.92 -20.29 -15.78
C ILE A 394 -8.65 -18.94 -15.89
N PHE A 395 -8.11 -18.02 -16.69
CA PHE A 395 -8.73 -16.76 -17.07
C PHE A 395 -8.38 -16.46 -18.52
N ASP A 396 -9.39 -16.18 -19.34
CA ASP A 396 -9.23 -15.52 -20.63
C ASP A 396 -10.42 -14.57 -20.78
N GLY A 397 -10.17 -13.28 -20.62
CA GLY A 397 -11.22 -12.28 -20.54
C GLY A 397 -10.69 -10.87 -20.59
N GLU A 398 -11.59 -9.90 -20.53
CA GLU A 398 -11.22 -8.50 -20.42
C GLU A 398 -11.36 -8.01 -18.98
N LEU A 399 -10.34 -7.30 -18.51
CA LEU A 399 -10.40 -6.48 -17.31
C LEU A 399 -10.75 -5.04 -17.72
N ARG A 400 -11.83 -4.50 -17.17
CA ARG A 400 -12.38 -3.17 -17.50
C ARG A 400 -12.26 -2.23 -16.30
N GLN A 401 -12.26 -0.92 -16.58
CA GLN A 401 -12.22 0.12 -15.55
C GLN A 401 -13.17 -0.17 -14.39
N GLY A 402 -12.66 -0.06 -13.17
CA GLY A 402 -13.40 -0.32 -11.93
C GLY A 402 -13.40 -1.78 -11.47
N GLN A 403 -12.93 -2.71 -12.30
CA GLN A 403 -12.84 -4.13 -11.96
C GLN A 403 -11.48 -4.49 -11.36
N LEU A 404 -11.47 -5.58 -10.59
CA LEU A 404 -10.30 -6.13 -9.92
C LEU A 404 -10.05 -7.57 -10.35
N LEU A 405 -8.80 -7.95 -10.62
CA LEU A 405 -8.38 -9.33 -10.88
C LEU A 405 -7.21 -9.70 -9.98
N VAL A 406 -7.32 -10.83 -9.30
CA VAL A 406 -6.20 -11.40 -8.54
C VAL A 406 -5.43 -12.38 -9.43
N VAL A 407 -4.11 -12.18 -9.52
CA VAL A 407 -3.17 -13.12 -10.13
C VAL A 407 -2.34 -13.75 -9.02
N PRO A 408 -2.55 -15.03 -8.69
CA PRO A 408 -1.78 -15.68 -7.63
C PRO A 408 -0.29 -15.79 -7.95
N GLN A 409 0.53 -15.94 -6.91
CA GLN A 409 1.97 -16.19 -7.05
C GLN A 409 2.23 -17.38 -7.99
N HIS A 410 3.25 -17.27 -8.84
CA HIS A 410 3.64 -18.24 -9.88
C HIS A 410 2.68 -18.49 -11.04
N PHE A 411 1.46 -17.94 -11.02
CA PHE A 411 0.57 -18.03 -12.18
C PHE A 411 1.09 -17.09 -13.27
N VAL A 412 1.10 -17.58 -14.51
CA VAL A 412 1.63 -16.82 -15.65
C VAL A 412 0.53 -15.95 -16.20
N VAL A 413 0.77 -14.64 -16.30
CA VAL A 413 -0.16 -13.67 -16.86
C VAL A 413 0.43 -13.00 -18.10
N VAL A 414 -0.40 -12.81 -19.11
CA VAL A 414 -0.13 -11.93 -20.25
C VAL A 414 -1.28 -10.95 -20.42
N MET A 415 -0.96 -9.72 -20.83
CA MET A 415 -1.92 -8.62 -20.94
C MET A 415 -1.76 -7.93 -22.29
N GLN A 416 -2.88 -7.65 -22.97
CA GLN A 416 -2.91 -6.87 -24.20
C GLN A 416 -3.95 -5.76 -24.10
N SER A 417 -3.51 -4.51 -24.26
CA SER A 417 -4.43 -3.37 -24.26
C SER A 417 -5.39 -3.43 -25.44
N ARG A 418 -6.68 -3.17 -25.17
CA ARG A 418 -7.75 -3.06 -26.18
C ARG A 418 -8.18 -1.61 -26.42
N SER A 419 -7.98 -0.77 -25.42
CA SER A 419 -8.24 0.66 -25.48
C SER A 419 -7.04 1.44 -26.04
N GLU A 420 -7.27 2.69 -26.47
CA GLU A 420 -6.18 3.61 -26.85
C GLU A 420 -5.13 3.74 -25.73
N GLN A 421 -5.62 3.74 -24.49
CA GLN A 421 -4.83 3.78 -23.27
C GLN A 421 -5.49 2.89 -22.22
N PHE A 422 -4.76 1.90 -21.73
CA PHE A 422 -5.15 1.10 -20.58
C PHE A 422 -4.23 1.43 -19.39
N GLU A 423 -4.81 1.74 -18.24
CA GLU A 423 -4.07 2.03 -17.01
C GLU A 423 -4.53 1.13 -15.88
N TRP A 424 -3.58 0.67 -15.07
CA TRP A 424 -3.85 -0.16 -13.90
C TRP A 424 -2.90 0.15 -12.76
N ILE A 425 -3.35 -0.19 -11.55
CA ILE A 425 -2.52 -0.31 -10.36
C ILE A 425 -2.59 -1.77 -9.89
N ALA A 426 -1.45 -2.36 -9.56
CA ALA A 426 -1.36 -3.71 -9.03
C ALA A 426 -0.71 -3.67 -7.65
N PHE A 427 -1.42 -4.12 -6.63
CA PHE A 427 -0.91 -4.26 -5.28
C PHE A 427 -0.32 -5.65 -5.12
N LYS A 428 0.81 -5.76 -4.42
CA LYS A 428 1.54 -7.01 -4.27
C LYS A 428 1.80 -7.29 -2.79
N THR A 429 1.62 -8.54 -2.39
CA THR A 429 1.70 -9.03 -0.99
C THR A 429 3.14 -9.30 -0.55
N ASN A 430 4.09 -8.49 -1.01
CA ASN A 430 5.49 -8.53 -0.61
C ASN A 430 6.09 -7.14 -0.86
N ASP A 431 6.95 -6.63 0.01
CA ASP A 431 7.53 -5.28 -0.12
C ASP A 431 8.54 -5.16 -1.27
N ASN A 432 9.22 -6.25 -1.62
CA ASN A 432 10.16 -6.36 -2.73
C ASN A 432 9.68 -7.41 -3.72
N ALA A 433 8.45 -7.26 -4.20
CA ALA A 433 7.86 -8.21 -5.12
C ALA A 433 8.63 -8.26 -6.45
N MET A 434 9.02 -9.47 -6.83
CA MET A 434 9.80 -9.77 -8.02
C MET A 434 8.94 -10.45 -9.08
N VAL A 435 9.21 -10.14 -10.34
CA VAL A 435 8.59 -10.81 -11.50
C VAL A 435 9.65 -11.47 -12.35
N SER A 436 9.28 -12.57 -12.98
CA SER A 436 10.10 -13.26 -13.98
C SER A 436 9.39 -13.24 -15.31
N GLN A 437 10.07 -12.74 -16.35
CA GLN A 437 9.52 -12.62 -17.70
C GLN A 437 9.84 -13.89 -18.51
N VAL A 438 8.87 -14.37 -19.28
CA VAL A 438 9.05 -15.52 -20.18
C VAL A 438 9.82 -15.12 -21.43
N VAL A 439 9.55 -13.94 -21.98
CA VAL A 439 10.14 -13.40 -23.23
C VAL A 439 10.68 -11.97 -23.03
N GLY A 440 11.66 -11.54 -23.84
CA GLY A 440 12.28 -10.21 -23.76
C GLY A 440 13.76 -10.21 -23.35
N LYS A 441 14.38 -9.02 -23.22
CA LYS A 441 15.82 -8.83 -22.96
C LYS A 441 16.32 -9.44 -21.64
N ALA A 442 15.45 -9.55 -20.62
CA ALA A 442 15.77 -10.10 -19.31
C ALA A 442 14.80 -11.24 -18.94
N SER A 443 14.60 -12.16 -19.89
CA SER A 443 13.63 -13.25 -19.76
C SER A 443 14.27 -14.61 -19.57
N VAL A 444 13.49 -15.55 -19.04
CA VAL A 444 13.93 -16.94 -18.84
C VAL A 444 14.36 -17.59 -20.15
N LEU A 445 13.59 -17.42 -21.24
CA LEU A 445 13.99 -17.97 -22.54
C LEU A 445 15.32 -17.40 -23.02
N ARG A 446 15.60 -16.12 -22.75
CA ARG A 446 16.89 -15.51 -23.08
C ARG A 446 18.04 -16.02 -22.19
N GLY A 447 17.76 -16.36 -20.94
CA GLY A 447 18.73 -16.95 -20.01
C GLY A 447 19.13 -18.39 -20.33
N LEU A 448 18.25 -19.18 -20.96
CA LEU A 448 18.53 -20.59 -21.28
C LEU A 448 19.53 -20.76 -22.43
N PRO A 449 20.46 -21.74 -22.38
CA PRO A 449 21.31 -22.08 -23.53
C PRO A 449 20.48 -22.45 -24.76
N VAL A 450 20.99 -22.12 -25.96
CA VAL A 450 20.27 -22.39 -27.23
C VAL A 450 19.99 -23.88 -27.40
N GLU A 451 20.93 -24.76 -27.05
CA GLU A 451 20.75 -26.22 -27.11
C GLU A 451 19.61 -26.71 -26.20
N VAL A 452 19.44 -26.11 -25.02
CA VAL A 452 18.35 -26.48 -24.11
C VAL A 452 17.02 -26.18 -24.77
N LEU A 453 16.87 -25.02 -25.43
CA LEU A 453 15.65 -24.67 -26.17
C LEU A 453 15.40 -25.59 -27.37
N MET A 454 16.46 -25.89 -28.14
CA MET A 454 16.38 -26.79 -29.30
C MET A 454 15.85 -28.17 -28.90
N ASN A 455 16.42 -28.76 -27.85
CA ASN A 455 16.02 -30.09 -27.39
C ASN A 455 14.68 -30.07 -26.66
N SER A 456 14.37 -29.01 -25.89
CA SER A 456 13.11 -28.90 -25.14
C SER A 456 11.90 -28.72 -26.07
N TYR A 457 12.04 -27.92 -27.13
CA TYR A 457 10.94 -27.59 -28.04
C TYR A 457 11.01 -28.35 -29.38
N ARG A 458 12.06 -29.15 -29.62
CA ARG A 458 12.33 -29.83 -30.90
C ARG A 458 12.36 -28.85 -32.08
N ILE A 459 13.10 -27.76 -31.91
CA ILE A 459 13.26 -26.69 -32.89
C ILE A 459 14.71 -26.57 -33.37
N SER A 460 14.90 -26.01 -34.55
CA SER A 460 16.23 -25.73 -35.10
C SER A 460 16.99 -24.68 -34.27
N ARG A 461 18.31 -24.62 -34.46
CA ARG A 461 19.17 -23.59 -33.82
C ARG A 461 18.72 -22.17 -34.19
N GLU A 462 18.28 -21.97 -35.43
CA GLU A 462 17.84 -20.67 -35.91
C GLU A 462 16.52 -20.25 -35.25
N GLU A 463 15.53 -21.14 -35.17
CA GLU A 463 14.27 -20.90 -34.46
C GLU A 463 14.50 -20.61 -32.98
N ALA A 464 15.38 -21.36 -32.32
CA ALA A 464 15.75 -21.10 -30.93
C ALA A 464 16.41 -19.72 -30.75
N ARG A 465 17.29 -19.30 -31.67
CA ARG A 465 17.85 -17.95 -31.66
C ARG A 465 16.77 -16.88 -31.89
N ARG A 466 15.86 -17.09 -32.84
CA ARG A 466 14.71 -16.20 -33.08
C ARG A 466 13.83 -16.07 -31.82
N LEU A 467 13.52 -17.18 -31.14
CA LEU A 467 12.78 -17.19 -29.88
C LEU A 467 13.43 -16.32 -28.80
N LYS A 468 14.77 -16.37 -28.68
CA LYS A 468 15.53 -15.57 -27.71
C LYS A 468 15.63 -14.09 -28.06
N PHE A 469 15.77 -13.77 -29.34
CA PHE A 469 16.24 -12.45 -29.78
C PHE A 469 15.25 -11.65 -30.62
N ASN A 470 14.11 -12.21 -31.06
CA ASN A 470 13.14 -11.50 -31.92
C ASN A 470 12.53 -10.25 -31.27
N ARG A 471 12.45 -10.18 -29.94
CA ARG A 471 12.01 -8.97 -29.21
C ARG A 471 13.13 -7.94 -29.03
N GLY A 472 14.32 -8.21 -29.58
CA GLY A 472 15.46 -7.30 -29.56
C GLY A 472 15.87 -6.93 -28.15
N SER A 473 15.78 -5.63 -27.84
CA SER A 473 16.09 -5.06 -26.52
C SER A 473 14.85 -4.76 -25.67
N GLU A 474 13.64 -5.06 -26.14
CA GLU A 474 12.42 -4.78 -25.37
C GLU A 474 12.37 -5.62 -24.07
N MET A 475 11.85 -5.02 -23.00
CA MET A 475 11.74 -5.61 -21.66
C MET A 475 10.45 -5.14 -21.00
N SER A 476 9.77 -6.03 -20.27
CA SER A 476 8.52 -5.79 -19.53
C SER A 476 7.29 -5.43 -20.39
N ILE A 477 7.41 -4.46 -21.29
CA ILE A 477 6.37 -3.96 -22.18
C ILE A 477 6.84 -3.97 -23.63
N PHE A 478 5.96 -4.45 -24.51
CA PHE A 478 6.27 -4.63 -25.93
C PHE A 478 5.35 -3.80 -26.81
N ALA A 479 5.96 -3.16 -27.80
CA ALA A 479 5.21 -2.52 -28.86
C ALA A 479 4.46 -3.58 -29.68
N PRO A 480 3.30 -3.22 -30.26
CA PRO A 480 2.65 -4.06 -31.25
C PRO A 480 3.62 -4.27 -32.42
N LYS A 481 3.83 -5.52 -32.82
CA LYS A 481 4.51 -5.84 -34.08
C LYS A 481 3.49 -5.89 -35.19
N SER A 482 3.83 -5.37 -36.37
CA SER A 482 2.96 -5.55 -37.54
C SER A 482 3.00 -7.03 -37.98
N VAL A 483 1.91 -7.52 -38.58
CA VAL A 483 1.84 -8.91 -39.08
C VAL A 483 2.95 -9.21 -40.10
N ARG A 484 3.45 -8.18 -40.81
CA ARG A 484 4.58 -8.27 -41.74
C ARG A 484 5.96 -8.47 -41.07
N GLU A 485 6.10 -8.20 -39.77
CA GLU A 485 7.35 -8.37 -39.02
C GLU A 485 7.42 -9.73 -38.27
N LEU A 486 6.36 -10.54 -38.38
CA LEU A 486 6.23 -11.86 -37.75
C LEU A 486 6.33 -13.02 -38.76
N GLN A 487 6.29 -12.71 -40.06
CA GLN A 487 6.64 -13.59 -41.17
C GLN A 487 8.11 -13.39 -41.51
#